data_AF-A0A2A3IUJ5-F1
#
_entry.id   AF-A0A2A3IUJ5-F1
#
_cell.length_a   1.000
_cell.length_b   1.000
_cell.length_c   1.000
_cell.angle_alpha   90.00
_cell.angle_beta   90.00
_cell.angle_gamma   90.00
#
_symmetry.space_group_name_H-M   'P 1'
#
loop_
_entity.id
_entity.type
_entity.pdbx_description
1 polymer ?
#
loop_
_entity_poly.entity_id
_entity_poly.type
_entity_poly.pdbx_seq_one_letter_code
_entity_poly.pdbx_strand_id
1 'polypeptide(L)'
;MSYSPSIYKFLEGSDTPVPLDMDVVRAVLSPYDVGDPKLTVMEDGHLQYWVRAADGSEAEIFADETGISVERPHSGSGVFAIVAELASRLEAVIFEPREGVFLCGTEAHAHLPANMQEEVVLIEMTGEAVEAALIGPRLS
;
A
#
# COMPACT_ATOMS: atom_id res chain seq x y z
N MET A 1 3.78 17.80 7.19
CA MET A 1 4.07 16.36 7.22
C MET A 1 3.56 15.81 5.92
N SER A 2 4.41 15.09 5.17
CA SER A 2 3.96 14.40 3.95
C SER A 2 2.96 13.33 4.36
N TYR A 3 1.83 13.25 3.66
CA TYR A 3 0.83 12.20 3.86
C TYR A 3 1.22 11.03 2.96
N SER A 4 1.85 10.02 3.54
CA SER A 4 2.41 8.89 2.79
C SER A 4 1.98 7.58 3.45
N PRO A 5 0.88 6.96 3.01
CA PRO A 5 0.50 5.65 3.49
C PRO A 5 1.56 4.61 3.11
N SER A 6 1.69 3.57 3.94
CA SER A 6 2.68 2.51 3.74
C SER A 6 2.02 1.15 3.75
N ILE A 7 2.64 0.14 3.14
CA ILE A 7 2.13 -1.23 3.10
C ILE A 7 3.15 -2.15 3.78
N TYR A 8 2.67 -2.99 4.70
CA TYR A 8 3.48 -3.94 5.47
C TYR A 8 2.82 -5.31 5.51
N LYS A 9 3.61 -6.38 5.40
CA LYS A 9 3.14 -7.75 5.55
C LYS A 9 3.45 -8.29 6.94
N PHE A 10 2.53 -9.03 7.52
CA PHE A 10 2.72 -9.74 8.78
C PHE A 10 2.42 -11.23 8.60
N LEU A 11 2.90 -12.05 9.53
CA LEU A 11 2.55 -13.47 9.64
C LEU A 11 2.02 -13.73 11.04
N GLU A 12 1.19 -14.77 11.16
CA GLU A 12 0.63 -15.19 12.44
C GLU A 12 1.76 -15.44 13.45
N GLY A 13 1.69 -14.74 14.59
CA GLY A 13 2.69 -14.83 15.67
C GLY A 13 3.95 -13.97 15.47
N SER A 14 4.03 -13.12 14.43
CA SER A 14 5.14 -12.18 14.22
C SER A 14 4.75 -10.75 14.60
N ASP A 15 5.40 -10.19 15.62
CA ASP A 15 5.16 -8.80 16.06
C ASP A 15 5.85 -7.75 15.16
N THR A 16 6.61 -8.19 14.15
CA THR A 16 7.29 -7.31 13.20
C THR A 16 6.89 -7.63 11.76
N PRO A 17 6.94 -6.63 10.85
CA PRO A 17 6.76 -6.88 9.43
C PRO A 17 7.73 -7.94 8.90
N VAL A 18 7.25 -8.75 7.96
CA VAL A 18 8.04 -9.76 7.25
C VAL A 18 8.33 -9.30 5.82
N PRO A 19 9.36 -9.86 5.17
CA PRO A 19 9.71 -9.49 3.81
C PRO A 19 8.56 -9.60 2.80
N LEU A 20 8.44 -8.62 1.91
CA LEU A 20 7.50 -8.61 0.79
C LEU A 20 7.97 -9.51 -0.36
N ASP A 21 7.01 -10.06 -1.11
CA ASP A 21 7.28 -10.71 -2.39
C ASP A 21 7.48 -9.64 -3.48
N MET A 22 8.74 -9.35 -3.80
CA MET A 22 9.10 -8.31 -4.77
C MET A 22 8.73 -8.64 -6.21
N ASP A 23 8.49 -9.92 -6.54
CA ASP A 23 7.99 -10.30 -7.86
C ASP A 23 6.51 -9.91 -7.99
N VAL A 24 5.72 -10.05 -6.92
CA VAL A 24 4.34 -9.54 -6.86
C VAL A 24 4.32 -8.02 -6.98
N VAL A 25 5.18 -7.31 -6.24
CA VAL A 25 5.29 -5.84 -6.32
C VAL A 25 5.56 -5.40 -7.75
N ARG A 26 6.57 -6.01 -8.41
CA ARG A 26 6.91 -5.69 -9.79
C ARG A 26 5.76 -6.00 -10.74
N ALA A 27 5.10 -7.15 -10.59
CA ALA A 27 4.00 -7.57 -11.45
C ALA A 27 2.80 -6.63 -11.37
N VAL A 28 2.49 -6.10 -10.18
CA VAL A 28 1.38 -5.14 -9.98
C VAL A 28 1.74 -3.75 -10.50
N LEU A 29 2.96 -3.27 -10.25
CA LEU A 29 3.32 -1.87 -10.55
C LEU A 29 3.75 -1.64 -12.00
N SER A 30 4.42 -2.61 -12.64
CA SER A 30 4.97 -2.45 -13.99
C SER A 30 3.95 -2.01 -15.05
N PRO A 31 2.68 -2.47 -15.05
CA PRO A 31 1.67 -2.01 -16.01
C PRO A 31 1.30 -0.52 -15.89
N TYR A 32 1.55 0.10 -14.74
CA TYR A 32 1.16 1.49 -14.45
C TYR A 32 2.34 2.46 -14.42
N ASP A 33 3.58 1.94 -14.50
CA ASP A 33 4.77 2.76 -14.46
C ASP A 33 4.89 3.61 -15.72
N VAL A 34 4.95 4.92 -15.53
CA VAL A 34 5.20 5.93 -16.56
C VAL A 34 6.56 6.62 -16.36
N GLY A 35 7.37 6.14 -15.39
CA GLY A 35 8.73 6.59 -15.15
C GLY A 35 9.73 6.15 -16.23
N ASP A 36 11.00 6.56 -16.06
CA ASP A 36 12.09 6.03 -16.87
C ASP A 36 12.47 4.63 -16.34
N PRO A 37 12.37 3.56 -17.15
CA PRO A 37 12.73 2.21 -16.73
C PRO A 37 14.17 2.07 -16.20
N LYS A 38 15.07 2.99 -16.58
CA LYS A 38 16.46 3.02 -16.08
C LYS A 38 16.57 3.54 -14.65
N LEU A 39 15.54 4.24 -14.16
CA LEU A 39 15.46 4.79 -12.81
C LEU A 39 14.58 3.95 -11.89
N THR A 40 13.93 2.89 -12.42
CA THR A 40 13.10 2.00 -11.61
C THR A 40 13.87 1.29 -10.51
N VAL A 41 15.15 0.99 -10.73
CA VAL A 41 16.05 0.43 -9.71
C VAL A 41 17.00 1.52 -9.26
N MET A 42 16.90 1.92 -8.00
CA MET A 42 17.75 2.91 -7.37
C MET A 42 19.15 2.34 -7.05
N GLU A 43 20.12 3.21 -6.75
CA GLU A 43 21.51 2.80 -6.47
C GLU A 43 21.64 1.88 -5.25
N ASP A 44 20.73 1.99 -4.29
CA ASP A 44 20.63 1.16 -3.09
C ASP A 44 19.84 -0.15 -3.31
N GLY A 45 19.34 -0.38 -4.52
CA GLY A 45 18.53 -1.55 -4.88
C GLY A 45 17.04 -1.41 -4.59
N HIS A 46 16.59 -0.26 -4.06
CA HIS A 46 15.18 0.02 -3.87
C HIS A 46 14.49 0.20 -5.22
N LEU A 47 13.20 -0.13 -5.28
CA LEU A 47 12.39 0.09 -6.47
C LEU A 47 11.66 1.43 -6.34
N GLN A 48 11.71 2.23 -7.40
CA GLN A 48 10.95 3.47 -7.53
C GLN A 48 10.06 3.40 -8.76
N TYR A 49 8.76 3.59 -8.59
CA TYR A 49 7.79 3.64 -9.68
C TYR A 49 7.10 5.00 -9.70
N TRP A 50 6.92 5.56 -10.90
CA TRP A 50 6.00 6.68 -11.11
C TRP A 50 4.74 6.10 -11.71
N VAL A 51 3.71 5.92 -10.89
CA VAL A 51 2.49 5.27 -11.36
C VAL A 51 1.48 6.28 -11.87
N ARG A 52 0.81 5.94 -12.97
CA ARG A 52 -0.39 6.63 -13.45
C ARG A 52 -1.49 5.62 -13.71
N ALA A 53 -2.61 5.77 -13.01
CA ALA A 53 -3.78 4.93 -13.20
C ALA A 53 -4.62 5.39 -14.41
N ALA A 54 -5.61 4.57 -14.80
CA ALA A 54 -6.45 4.83 -15.97
C ALA A 54 -7.34 6.08 -15.84
N ASP A 55 -7.67 6.49 -14.61
CA ASP A 55 -8.41 7.72 -14.31
C ASP A 55 -7.50 8.97 -14.31
N GLY A 56 -6.20 8.80 -14.53
CA GLY A 56 -5.20 9.87 -14.52
C GLY A 56 -4.66 10.24 -13.14
N SER A 57 -5.10 9.57 -12.07
CA SER A 57 -4.47 9.72 -10.74
C SER A 57 -3.03 9.18 -10.79
N GLU A 58 -2.14 9.80 -9.99
CA GLU A 58 -0.71 9.50 -9.98
C GLU A 58 -0.19 9.36 -8.55
N ALA A 59 0.92 8.62 -8.41
CA ALA A 59 1.70 8.56 -7.19
C ALA A 59 3.15 8.19 -7.50
N GLU A 60 4.03 8.46 -6.55
CA GLU A 60 5.36 7.87 -6.50
C GLU A 60 5.33 6.70 -5.52
N ILE A 61 5.81 5.53 -5.94
CA ILE A 61 5.81 4.34 -5.10
C ILE A 61 7.25 3.87 -4.92
N PHE A 62 7.68 3.81 -3.66
CA PHE A 62 8.98 3.27 -3.26
C PHE A 62 8.75 1.92 -2.61
N ALA A 63 9.52 0.91 -3.01
CA ALA A 63 9.37 -0.43 -2.48
C ALA A 63 10.71 -1.13 -2.28
N ASP A 64 10.83 -1.82 -1.16
CA ASP A 64 11.90 -2.76 -0.86
C ASP A 64 11.29 -3.98 -0.15
N GLU A 65 12.14 -4.89 0.33
CA GLU A 65 11.67 -6.08 1.06
C GLU A 65 10.95 -5.73 2.37
N THR A 66 11.22 -4.57 2.97
CA THR A 66 10.67 -4.18 4.27
C THR A 66 9.27 -3.57 4.18
N GLY A 67 8.93 -2.97 3.03
CA GLY A 67 7.64 -2.32 2.85
C GLY A 67 7.50 -1.54 1.55
N ILE A 68 6.35 -0.91 1.41
CA ILE A 68 6.04 0.02 0.30
C ILE A 68 5.64 1.36 0.90
N SER A 69 6.18 2.47 0.38
CA SER A 69 5.70 3.83 0.64
C SER A 69 5.00 4.38 -0.58
N VAL A 70 3.83 5.00 -0.38
CA VAL A 70 3.06 5.66 -1.42
C VAL A 70 3.15 7.17 -1.18
N GLU A 71 3.97 7.84 -1.98
CA GLU A 71 4.23 9.26 -1.86
C GLU A 71 3.32 10.06 -2.79
N ARG A 72 2.72 11.13 -2.24
CA ARG A 72 1.92 12.12 -2.97
C ARG A 72 0.79 11.50 -3.83
N PRO A 73 -0.02 10.56 -3.30
CA PRO A 73 -1.12 10.01 -4.07
C PRO A 73 -2.14 11.10 -4.43
N HIS A 74 -2.44 11.26 -5.71
CA HIS A 74 -3.53 12.11 -6.19
C HIS A 74 -4.88 11.51 -5.80
N SER A 75 -5.88 12.37 -5.56
CA SER A 75 -7.27 11.94 -5.40
C SER A 75 -7.80 11.29 -6.69
N GLY A 76 -8.75 10.37 -6.54
CA GLY A 76 -9.22 9.46 -7.59
C GLY A 76 -8.94 8.01 -7.23
N SER A 77 -9.90 7.12 -7.46
CA SER A 77 -9.84 5.74 -6.99
C SER A 77 -8.78 4.89 -7.70
N GLY A 78 -8.22 5.34 -8.83
CA GLY A 78 -7.27 4.58 -9.65
C GLY A 78 -5.98 4.19 -8.91
N VAL A 79 -5.22 5.16 -8.38
CA VAL A 79 -4.01 4.85 -7.59
C VAL A 79 -4.35 4.04 -6.36
N PHE A 80 -5.45 4.36 -5.68
CA PHE A 80 -5.86 3.61 -4.50
C PHE A 80 -6.30 2.18 -4.84
N ALA A 81 -6.78 1.91 -6.07
CA ALA A 81 -7.04 0.56 -6.55
C ALA A 81 -5.73 -0.23 -6.75
N ILE A 82 -4.66 0.41 -7.22
CA ILE A 82 -3.32 -0.20 -7.31
C ILE A 82 -2.81 -0.52 -5.90
N VAL A 83 -2.98 0.39 -4.93
CA VAL A 83 -2.62 0.17 -3.52
C VAL A 83 -3.42 -0.99 -2.91
N ALA A 84 -4.73 -1.03 -3.18
CA ALA A 84 -5.60 -2.11 -2.74
C ALA A 84 -5.17 -3.47 -3.33
N GLU A 85 -4.83 -3.49 -4.62
CA GLU A 85 -4.33 -4.69 -5.31
C GLU A 85 -3.00 -5.17 -4.72
N LEU A 86 -2.05 -4.27 -4.46
CA LEU A 86 -0.80 -4.59 -3.76
C LEU A 86 -1.08 -5.23 -2.40
N ALA A 87 -1.89 -4.57 -1.56
CA ALA A 87 -2.24 -5.08 -0.24
C ALA A 87 -2.89 -6.47 -0.32
N SER A 88 -3.81 -6.67 -1.26
CA SER A 88 -4.54 -7.93 -1.45
C SER A 88 -3.62 -9.07 -1.88
N ARG A 89 -2.81 -8.86 -2.93
CA ARG A 89 -1.93 -9.90 -3.47
C ARG A 89 -0.76 -10.23 -2.54
N LEU A 90 -0.34 -9.28 -1.71
CA LEU A 90 0.71 -9.49 -0.72
C LEU A 90 0.17 -10.05 0.60
N GLU A 91 -1.16 -10.08 0.80
CA GLU A 91 -1.81 -10.34 2.09
C GLU A 91 -1.27 -9.40 3.18
N ALA A 92 -1.19 -8.11 2.82
CA ALA A 92 -0.57 -7.06 3.59
C ALA A 92 -1.59 -6.04 4.11
N VAL A 93 -1.19 -5.26 5.10
CA VAL A 93 -1.98 -4.15 5.66
C VAL A 93 -1.47 -2.81 5.16
N ILE A 94 -2.37 -1.83 5.09
CA ILE A 94 -2.05 -0.45 4.77
C ILE A 94 -2.00 0.35 6.07
N PHE A 95 -0.89 1.01 6.36
CA PHE A 95 -0.75 1.93 7.47
C PHE A 95 -1.21 3.34 7.07
N GLU A 96 -2.18 3.86 7.81
CA GLU A 96 -2.67 5.23 7.71
C GLU A 96 -1.97 6.08 8.79
N PRO A 97 -1.07 7.01 8.41
CA PRO A 97 -0.19 7.67 9.37
C PRO A 97 -0.83 8.84 10.14
N ARG A 98 -2.03 9.31 9.78
CA ARG A 98 -2.62 10.50 10.45
C ARG A 98 -3.34 10.13 11.74
N GLU A 99 -4.02 8.99 11.74
CA GLU A 99 -4.69 8.39 12.90
C GLU A 99 -3.88 7.24 13.50
N GLY A 100 -2.83 6.78 12.79
CA GLY A 100 -1.96 5.71 13.26
C GLY A 100 -2.65 4.34 13.22
N VAL A 101 -3.57 4.14 12.28
CA VAL A 101 -4.37 2.92 12.17
C VAL A 101 -3.90 2.05 11.01
N PHE A 102 -4.11 0.75 11.13
CA PHE A 102 -3.93 -0.19 10.03
C PHE A 102 -5.29 -0.46 9.36
N LEU A 103 -5.28 -0.49 8.03
CA LEU A 103 -6.41 -0.87 7.19
C LEU A 103 -6.10 -2.25 6.60
N CYS A 104 -7.10 -3.13 6.58
CA CYS A 104 -6.87 -4.53 6.26
C CYS A 104 -8.07 -5.15 5.54
N GLY A 105 -7.78 -6.02 4.56
CA GLY A 105 -8.75 -6.90 3.96
C GLY A 105 -8.96 -8.15 4.83
N THR A 106 -9.97 -8.95 4.51
CA THR A 106 -10.29 -10.15 5.30
C THR A 106 -9.14 -11.18 5.28
N GLU A 107 -8.44 -11.32 4.15
CA GLU A 107 -7.34 -12.27 3.99
C GLU A 107 -6.16 -11.95 4.90
N ALA A 108 -5.72 -10.69 4.90
CA ALA A 108 -4.59 -10.24 5.72
C ALA A 108 -4.92 -10.25 7.23
N HIS A 109 -6.20 -10.11 7.61
CA HIS A 109 -6.61 -10.05 9.02
C HIS A 109 -6.24 -11.32 9.77
N ALA A 110 -6.38 -12.48 9.14
CA ALA A 110 -6.04 -13.78 9.73
C ALA A 110 -4.55 -13.93 10.05
N HIS A 111 -3.68 -13.15 9.39
CA HIS A 111 -2.24 -13.21 9.56
C HIS A 111 -1.70 -12.17 10.54
N LEU A 112 -2.55 -11.26 11.02
CA LEU A 112 -2.12 -10.24 11.96
C LEU A 112 -1.86 -10.81 13.36
N PRO A 113 -0.92 -10.23 14.12
CA PRO A 113 -0.80 -10.46 15.56
C PRO A 113 -2.11 -10.15 16.29
N ALA A 114 -2.40 -10.89 17.36
CA ALA A 114 -3.67 -10.79 18.10
C ALA A 114 -3.98 -9.35 18.57
N ASN A 115 -2.98 -8.61 19.04
CA ASN A 115 -3.14 -7.21 19.43
C ASN A 115 -3.49 -6.30 18.24
N MET A 116 -2.95 -6.58 17.05
CA MET A 116 -3.28 -5.81 15.85
C MET A 116 -4.65 -6.19 15.28
N GLN A 117 -5.08 -7.45 15.40
CA GLN A 117 -6.39 -7.91 14.93
C GLN A 117 -7.55 -7.14 15.58
N GLU A 118 -7.38 -6.67 16.82
CA GLU A 118 -8.40 -5.91 17.57
C GLU A 118 -8.43 -4.42 17.19
N GLU A 119 -7.32 -3.86 16.70
CA GLU A 119 -7.14 -2.43 16.45
C GLU A 119 -7.24 -2.05 14.96
N VAL A 120 -7.20 -3.04 14.07
CA VAL A 120 -7.23 -2.85 12.62
C VAL A 120 -8.64 -2.53 12.12
N VAL A 121 -8.72 -1.65 11.14
CA VAL A 121 -9.97 -1.31 10.45
C VAL A 121 -10.13 -2.21 9.24
N LEU A 122 -11.16 -3.06 9.26
CA LEU A 122 -11.52 -3.90 8.13
C LEU A 122 -12.22 -3.05 7.06
N ILE A 123 -11.68 -3.09 5.85
CA ILE A 123 -12.27 -2.45 4.67
C ILE A 123 -12.28 -3.43 3.50
N GLU A 124 -13.15 -3.17 2.52
CA GLU A 124 -13.00 -3.80 1.21
C GLU A 124 -11.71 -3.31 0.56
N MET A 125 -10.93 -4.21 -0.04
CA MET A 125 -9.73 -3.84 -0.77
C MET A 125 -10.09 -3.39 -2.20
N THR A 126 -10.76 -2.25 -2.27
CA THR A 126 -11.12 -1.54 -3.50
C THR A 126 -10.51 -0.13 -3.48
N GLY A 127 -10.37 0.48 -4.67
CA GLY A 127 -9.83 1.83 -4.77
C GLY A 127 -10.67 2.86 -4.03
N GLU A 128 -11.99 2.78 -4.14
CA GLU A 128 -12.92 3.71 -3.50
C GLU A 128 -12.89 3.59 -1.97
N ALA A 129 -12.83 2.36 -1.43
CA ALA A 129 -12.79 2.14 0.01
C ALA A 129 -11.45 2.59 0.61
N VAL A 130 -10.34 2.28 -0.07
CA VAL A 130 -9.01 2.75 0.34
C VAL A 130 -8.92 4.28 0.24
N GLU A 131 -9.42 4.89 -0.85
CA GLU A 131 -9.50 6.35 -0.98
C GLU A 131 -10.32 6.97 0.15
N ALA A 132 -11.50 6.43 0.44
CA ALA A 132 -12.35 6.95 1.51
C ALA A 132 -11.68 6.86 2.89
N ALA A 133 -10.98 5.77 3.19
CA ALA A 133 -10.24 5.60 4.44
C ALA A 133 -9.02 6.53 4.54
N LEU A 134 -8.32 6.74 3.42
CA LEU A 134 -7.07 7.48 3.35
C LEU A 134 -7.23 8.97 3.06
N ILE A 135 -8.31 9.44 2.45
CA ILE A 135 -8.48 10.88 2.15
C ILE A 135 -9.91 11.38 2.35
N GLY A 136 -10.85 10.51 2.71
CA GLY A 136 -12.24 10.87 2.94
C GLY A 136 -12.46 11.81 4.14
N PRO A 137 -13.62 12.48 4.18
CA PRO A 137 -13.99 13.34 5.29
C PRO A 137 -14.14 12.54 6.58
N ARG A 138 -13.53 13.05 7.65
CA ARG A 138 -13.58 12.44 8.98
C ARG A 138 -14.99 12.59 9.55
N LEU A 139 -15.58 11.49 10.03
CA LEU A 139 -16.76 11.56 10.89
C LEU A 139 -16.27 11.97 12.29
N SER A 140 -16.32 13.27 12.58
CA SER A 140 -16.11 13.85 13.91
C SER A 140 -17.32 13.67 14.81
#